data_AF-A0A7S3IWJ5-F1
#
_entry.id   AF-A0A7S3IWJ5-F1
#
_cell.length_a   1.000
_cell.length_b   1.000
_cell.length_c   1.000
_cell.angle_alpha   90.00
_cell.angle_beta   90.00
_cell.angle_gamma   90.00
#
_symmetry.space_group_name_H-M   'P 1'
#
loop_
_entity.id
_entity.type
_entity.pdbx_description
1 polymer ?
#
loop_
_entity_poly.entity_id
_entity_poly.type
_entity_poly.pdbx_seq_one_letter_code
_entity_poly.pdbx_strand_id
1 'polypeptide(L)'
;MLSSCQLFENGGNYDQAEIEWYQKQMDEIDEMISTCKVQRAEKVEGLLQEMERLMVEPEDEFTGEYKHSIEELSAKDGLGKVYGQPRRYAQERLRSEMTKCEEAQKGIDNLMAKLTDLCNQSFNNYTSDFDYSAEPQSLSIQVRITLVSLVRMMIHYGKHLGGFKEESVPEDLPRISYLEKQMSTELQEEEVDIDPTRMADELEHLGPIGFKNSKEEYHKFPEAIMQIDNTCKELVTKLYTGDNAKHLVGDQKIPEYLTIFLANMHKQVEEFKINCVRQLRMSTEKLVEVCYEVPNSTFHYLQFKFTSIILNEMDAVVSDFGQKQGADKTLKDIHLQKFRPNLENPANKEDTKALNDEELARSAEFQELVDETQLRLLNIEEENSKLFYVAYLNNVRSLIAIFDRLIQKAAFIMLPGDEIVEKKHGNIKILTAQ
;
A
#
# COMPACT_ATOMS: atom_id res chain seq x y z
N MET A 1 65.74 -82.10 0.30
CA MET A 1 66.85 -82.41 1.24
C MET A 1 67.20 -83.90 1.27
N LEU A 2 66.29 -84.82 0.92
CA LEU A 2 66.57 -86.28 0.80
C LEU A 2 67.24 -86.70 -0.51
N SER A 3 67.19 -85.87 -1.56
CA SER A 3 67.84 -86.11 -2.86
C SER A 3 69.37 -86.06 -2.83
N SER A 4 69.97 -85.64 -1.71
CA SER A 4 71.43 -85.61 -1.49
C SER A 4 71.95 -86.83 -0.73
N CYS A 5 71.08 -87.77 -0.32
CA CYS A 5 71.49 -89.00 0.35
C CYS A 5 71.92 -90.06 -0.68
N GLN A 6 73.16 -90.56 -0.58
CA GLN A 6 73.68 -91.61 -1.46
C GLN A 6 73.21 -92.99 -1.00
N LEU A 7 72.72 -93.78 -1.97
CA LEU A 7 72.21 -95.13 -1.78
C LEU A 7 73.35 -96.15 -1.60
N PHE A 8 73.08 -97.26 -0.91
CA PHE A 8 74.04 -98.37 -0.72
C PHE A 8 74.67 -98.85 -2.04
N GLU A 9 73.90 -98.88 -3.13
CA GLU A 9 74.38 -99.31 -4.46
C GLU A 9 75.47 -98.38 -5.03
N ASN A 10 75.52 -97.13 -4.58
CA ASN A 10 76.51 -96.13 -5.00
C ASN A 10 77.56 -95.84 -3.92
N GLY A 11 77.74 -96.75 -2.95
CA GLY A 11 78.71 -96.63 -1.86
C GLY A 11 78.28 -95.71 -0.71
N GLY A 12 77.00 -95.34 -0.66
CA GLY A 12 76.42 -94.55 0.43
C GLY A 12 75.93 -95.42 1.60
N ASN A 13 75.38 -94.77 2.62
CA ASN A 13 74.99 -95.40 3.89
C ASN A 13 73.48 -95.61 4.05
N TYR A 14 72.68 -95.35 3.00
CA TYR A 14 71.23 -95.36 3.09
C TYR A 14 70.62 -96.37 2.14
N ASP A 15 69.65 -97.13 2.64
CA ASP A 15 68.90 -98.10 1.84
C ASP A 15 67.82 -97.42 1.01
N GLN A 16 67.55 -97.94 -0.19
CA GLN A 16 66.54 -97.37 -1.10
C GLN A 16 65.17 -97.33 -0.42
N ALA A 17 64.82 -98.40 0.29
CA ALA A 17 63.57 -98.49 1.05
C ALA A 17 63.52 -97.47 2.20
N GLU A 18 64.66 -97.10 2.78
CA GLU A 18 64.74 -96.13 3.87
C GLU A 18 64.58 -94.69 3.36
N ILE A 19 65.19 -94.36 2.21
CA ILE A 19 64.97 -93.06 1.56
C ILE A 19 63.52 -92.91 1.10
N GLU A 20 62.92 -93.96 0.52
CA GLU A 20 61.51 -93.97 0.13
C GLU A 20 60.58 -93.82 1.33
N TRP A 21 60.92 -94.43 2.47
CA TRP A 21 60.18 -94.26 3.72
C TRP A 21 60.23 -92.81 4.23
N TYR A 22 61.41 -92.18 4.25
CA TYR A 22 61.55 -90.78 4.64
C TYR A 22 60.90 -89.81 3.64
N GLN A 23 60.93 -90.11 2.34
CA GLN A 23 60.20 -89.33 1.32
C GLN A 23 58.70 -89.41 1.55
N LYS A 24 58.18 -90.60 1.81
CA LYS A 24 56.76 -90.77 2.16
C LYS A 24 56.39 -90.02 3.44
N GLN A 25 57.24 -90.04 4.46
CA GLN A 25 57.03 -89.24 5.67
C GLN A 25 57.10 -87.73 5.41
N MET A 26 57.98 -87.27 4.50
CA MET A 26 58.02 -85.86 4.11
C MET A 26 56.80 -85.45 3.28
N ASP A 27 56.31 -86.31 2.39
CA ASP A 27 55.08 -86.09 1.62
C ASP A 27 53.87 -86.04 2.57
N GLU A 28 53.79 -86.91 3.57
CA GLU A 28 52.77 -86.87 4.63
C GLU A 28 52.84 -85.56 5.44
N ILE A 29 54.06 -85.09 5.77
CA ILE A 29 54.27 -83.80 6.46
C ILE A 29 53.89 -82.61 5.55
N ASP A 30 54.26 -82.64 4.28
CA ASP A 30 53.96 -81.58 3.32
C ASP A 30 52.45 -81.52 3.03
N GLU A 31 51.77 -82.66 2.97
CA GLU A 31 50.32 -82.75 2.88
C GLU A 31 49.66 -82.20 4.15
N MET A 32 50.22 -82.50 5.34
CA MET A 32 49.75 -81.94 6.61
C MET A 32 49.97 -80.42 6.69
N ILE A 33 51.11 -79.90 6.20
CA ILE A 33 51.40 -78.46 6.14
C ILE A 33 50.46 -77.77 5.15
N SER A 34 50.25 -78.36 3.97
CA SER A 34 49.33 -77.85 2.96
C SER A 34 47.89 -77.79 3.49
N THR A 35 47.44 -78.85 4.16
CA THR A 35 46.13 -78.91 4.82
C THR A 35 46.02 -77.86 5.91
N CYS A 36 47.02 -77.72 6.78
CA CYS A 36 47.06 -76.66 7.79
C CYS A 36 47.02 -75.25 7.18
N LYS A 37 47.70 -75.04 6.04
CA LYS A 37 47.73 -73.76 5.34
C LYS A 37 46.36 -73.40 4.77
N VAL A 38 45.66 -74.38 4.16
CA VAL A 38 44.29 -74.21 3.66
C VAL A 38 43.34 -73.91 4.82
N GLN A 39 43.36 -74.72 5.88
CA GLN A 39 42.52 -74.48 7.07
C GLN A 39 42.79 -73.12 7.72
N ARG A 40 44.05 -72.67 7.75
CA ARG A 40 44.40 -71.35 8.29
C ARG A 40 43.91 -70.22 7.37
N ALA A 41 44.00 -70.38 6.06
CA ALA A 41 43.48 -69.40 5.10
C ALA A 41 41.95 -69.27 5.22
N GLU A 42 41.23 -70.40 5.26
CA GLU A 42 39.78 -70.42 5.49
C GLU A 42 39.39 -69.74 6.80
N LYS A 43 40.16 -69.98 7.87
CA LYS A 43 39.92 -69.37 9.18
C LYS A 43 40.18 -67.86 9.18
N VAL A 44 41.19 -67.40 8.45
CA VAL A 44 41.48 -65.97 8.29
C VAL A 44 40.38 -65.29 7.46
N GLU A 45 39.93 -65.93 6.39
CA GLU A 45 38.85 -65.41 5.54
C GLU A 45 37.52 -65.34 6.30
N GLY A 46 37.20 -66.36 7.09
CA GLY A 46 36.03 -66.33 7.99
C GLY A 46 36.12 -65.24 9.06
N LEU A 47 37.31 -64.97 9.60
CA LEU A 47 37.51 -63.86 10.55
C LEU A 47 37.36 -62.49 9.89
N LEU A 48 37.82 -62.32 8.65
CA LEU A 48 37.66 -61.07 7.90
C LEU A 48 36.19 -60.78 7.60
N GLN A 49 35.42 -61.79 7.16
CA GLN A 49 33.98 -61.66 6.92
C GLN A 49 33.22 -61.30 8.21
N GLU A 50 33.56 -61.93 9.34
CA GLU A 50 32.93 -61.61 10.61
C GLU A 50 33.33 -60.21 11.12
N MET A 51 34.58 -59.77 10.90
CA MET A 51 34.99 -58.40 11.22
C MET A 51 34.25 -57.35 10.38
N GLU A 52 34.07 -57.58 9.09
CA GLU A 52 33.33 -56.68 8.20
C GLU A 52 31.86 -56.59 8.62
N ARG A 53 31.25 -57.73 8.91
CA ARG A 53 29.88 -57.81 9.44
C ARG A 53 29.72 -57.06 10.77
N LEU A 54 30.64 -57.26 11.71
CA LEU A 54 30.63 -56.60 13.03
C LEU A 54 30.91 -55.09 12.96
N MET A 55 31.49 -54.59 11.87
CA MET A 55 31.67 -53.15 11.66
C MET A 55 30.45 -52.51 10.99
N VAL A 56 29.91 -53.13 9.95
CA VAL A 56 28.87 -52.53 9.10
C VAL A 56 27.47 -52.66 9.72
N GLU A 57 27.10 -53.86 10.21
CA GLU A 57 25.74 -54.08 10.72
C GLU A 57 25.38 -53.15 11.89
N PRO A 58 26.24 -52.94 12.91
CA PRO A 58 25.91 -52.05 14.03
C PRO A 58 25.90 -50.57 13.64
N GLU A 59 26.72 -50.15 12.67
CA GLU A 59 26.75 -48.78 12.18
C GLU A 59 25.50 -48.46 11.37
N ASP A 60 25.06 -49.38 10.51
CA ASP A 60 23.82 -49.25 9.75
C ASP A 60 22.58 -49.28 10.66
N GLU A 61 22.56 -50.17 11.66
CA GLU A 61 21.49 -50.25 12.66
C GLU A 61 21.42 -48.95 13.48
N PHE A 62 22.56 -48.48 14.02
CA PHE A 62 22.62 -47.22 14.76
C PHE A 62 22.20 -46.02 13.89
N THR A 63 22.67 -45.96 12.64
CA THR A 63 22.34 -44.86 11.73
C THR A 63 20.85 -44.88 11.37
N GLY A 64 20.27 -46.07 11.21
CA GLY A 64 18.83 -46.28 11.02
C GLY A 64 18.03 -45.79 12.22
N GLU A 65 18.33 -46.29 13.41
CA GLU A 65 17.67 -45.93 14.67
C GLU A 65 17.83 -44.44 15.01
N TYR A 66 19.00 -43.85 14.76
CA TYR A 66 19.25 -42.43 14.97
C TYR A 66 18.42 -41.56 14.01
N LYS A 67 18.36 -41.92 12.71
CA LYS A 67 17.51 -41.22 11.74
C LYS A 67 16.04 -41.34 12.11
N HIS A 68 15.59 -42.53 12.52
CA HIS A 68 14.22 -42.75 12.96
C HIS A 68 13.89 -41.92 14.21
N SER A 69 14.77 -41.90 15.20
CA SER A 69 14.62 -41.08 16.41
C SER A 69 14.55 -39.58 16.11
N ILE A 70 15.37 -39.09 15.17
CA ILE A 70 15.31 -37.70 14.72
C ILE A 70 14.00 -37.40 14.00
N GLU A 71 13.53 -38.29 13.12
CA GLU A 71 12.26 -38.12 12.43
C GLU A 71 11.08 -38.12 13.41
N GLU A 72 11.08 -39.02 14.38
CA GLU A 72 10.03 -39.10 15.40
C GLU A 72 10.01 -37.87 16.29
N LEU A 73 11.18 -37.39 16.74
CA LEU A 73 11.29 -36.13 17.49
C LEU A 73 10.83 -34.94 16.65
N SER A 74 11.22 -34.89 15.37
CA SER A 74 10.81 -33.83 14.45
C SER A 74 9.31 -33.84 14.19
N ALA A 75 8.70 -35.02 14.07
CA ALA A 75 7.26 -35.17 13.92
C ALA A 75 6.51 -34.78 15.20
N LYS A 76 7.02 -35.17 16.36
CA LYS A 76 6.41 -34.85 17.66
C LYS A 76 6.42 -33.35 17.96
N ASP A 77 7.55 -32.69 17.77
CA ASP A 77 7.74 -31.26 18.13
C ASP A 77 7.51 -30.29 16.96
N GLY A 78 7.23 -30.82 15.77
CA GLY A 78 7.01 -30.00 14.58
C GLY A 78 8.25 -29.27 14.10
N LEU A 79 9.41 -29.93 14.16
CA LEU A 79 10.71 -29.36 13.85
C LEU A 79 11.18 -29.76 12.44
N GLY A 80 12.24 -29.08 11.98
CA GLY A 80 12.88 -29.38 10.71
C GLY A 80 12.10 -28.88 9.47
N LYS A 81 12.54 -29.34 8.30
CA LYS A 81 12.03 -28.86 7.01
C LYS A 81 10.64 -29.39 6.66
N VAL A 82 10.28 -30.57 7.15
CA VAL A 82 9.04 -31.27 6.80
C VAL A 82 7.94 -30.93 7.81
N TYR A 83 8.09 -31.35 9.06
CA TYR A 83 7.08 -31.19 10.11
C TYR A 83 6.97 -29.74 10.64
N GLY A 84 8.01 -28.92 10.48
CA GLY A 84 7.98 -27.48 10.75
C GLY A 84 7.42 -26.61 9.61
N GLN A 85 7.02 -27.20 8.47
CA GLN A 85 6.45 -26.46 7.34
C GLN A 85 5.12 -25.74 7.68
N PRO A 86 4.12 -26.36 8.32
CA PRO A 86 2.83 -25.71 8.57
C PRO A 86 2.97 -24.45 9.44
N ARG A 87 3.85 -24.51 10.46
CA ARG A 87 4.15 -23.37 11.33
C ARG A 87 4.81 -22.22 10.56
N ARG A 88 5.84 -22.51 9.76
CA ARG A 88 6.52 -21.49 8.95
C ARG A 88 5.58 -20.83 7.96
N TYR A 89 4.74 -21.63 7.30
CA TYR A 89 3.71 -21.13 6.39
C TYR A 89 2.76 -20.15 7.10
N ALA A 90 2.19 -20.54 8.26
CA ALA A 90 1.32 -19.64 9.03
C ALA A 90 2.02 -18.35 9.45
N GLN A 91 3.25 -18.45 9.97
CA GLN A 91 4.01 -17.28 10.40
C GLN A 91 4.31 -16.31 9.25
N GLU A 92 4.71 -16.83 8.09
CA GLU A 92 5.02 -16.01 6.92
C GLU A 92 3.76 -15.34 6.37
N ARG A 93 2.67 -16.09 6.19
CA ARG A 93 1.40 -15.55 5.71
C ARG A 93 0.80 -14.54 6.66
N LEU A 94 0.81 -14.83 7.96
CA LEU A 94 0.36 -13.89 8.97
C LEU A 94 1.18 -12.59 8.92
N ARG A 95 2.51 -12.70 8.83
CA ARG A 95 3.37 -11.52 8.73
C ARG A 95 3.01 -10.69 7.50
N SER A 96 2.79 -11.33 6.34
CA SER A 96 2.36 -10.63 5.13
C SER A 96 1.04 -9.88 5.33
N GLU A 97 0.02 -10.51 5.93
CA GLU A 97 -1.26 -9.83 6.20
C GLU A 97 -1.14 -8.67 7.19
N MET A 98 -0.31 -8.83 8.23
CA MET A 98 -0.03 -7.74 9.18
C MET A 98 0.70 -6.57 8.50
N THR A 99 1.70 -6.84 7.66
CA THR A 99 2.43 -5.80 6.91
C THR A 99 1.49 -5.02 5.99
N LYS A 100 0.54 -5.68 5.31
CA LYS A 100 -0.48 -5.00 4.49
C LYS A 100 -1.29 -3.99 5.30
N CYS A 101 -1.69 -4.36 6.52
CA CYS A 101 -2.44 -3.48 7.42
C CYS A 101 -1.60 -2.27 7.88
N GLU A 102 -0.33 -2.51 8.22
CA GLU A 102 0.60 -1.44 8.61
C GLU A 102 0.88 -0.47 7.45
N GLU A 103 1.03 -0.97 6.22
CA GLU A 103 1.19 -0.15 5.01
C GLU A 103 -0.06 0.69 4.72
N ALA A 104 -1.24 0.09 4.82
CA ALA A 104 -2.50 0.81 4.66
C ALA A 104 -2.66 1.95 5.69
N GLN A 105 -2.33 1.70 6.96
CA GLN A 105 -2.37 2.73 7.99
C GLN A 105 -1.36 3.86 7.69
N LYS A 106 -0.14 3.53 7.27
CA LYS A 106 0.85 4.54 6.84
C LYS A 106 0.35 5.36 5.65
N GLY A 107 -0.33 4.73 4.69
CA GLY A 107 -0.96 5.42 3.56
C GLY A 107 -1.99 6.46 4.00
N ILE A 108 -2.85 6.09 4.97
CA ILE A 108 -3.81 7.00 5.59
C ILE A 108 -3.10 8.18 6.27
N ASP A 109 -2.05 7.90 7.05
CA ASP A 109 -1.31 8.93 7.78
C ASP A 109 -0.58 9.89 6.82
N ASN A 110 -0.03 9.38 5.71
CA ASN A 110 0.60 10.18 4.67
C ASN A 110 -0.40 11.11 3.97
N LEU A 111 -1.58 10.60 3.61
CA LEU A 111 -2.63 11.44 3.03
C LEU A 111 -3.18 12.47 4.02
N MET A 112 -3.22 12.13 5.31
CA MET A 112 -3.60 13.08 6.35
C MET A 112 -2.61 14.24 6.42
N ALA A 113 -1.31 13.92 6.42
CA ALA A 113 -0.26 14.94 6.39
C ALA A 113 -0.35 15.80 5.13
N LYS A 114 -0.57 15.19 3.96
CA LYS A 114 -0.80 15.89 2.70
C LYS A 114 -2.00 16.84 2.78
N LEU A 115 -3.13 16.40 3.36
CA LEU A 115 -4.31 17.25 3.53
C LEU A 115 -4.00 18.48 4.38
N THR A 116 -3.31 18.29 5.50
CA THR A 116 -2.87 19.39 6.37
C THR A 116 -1.92 20.34 5.64
N ASP A 117 -0.96 19.80 4.88
CA ASP A 117 -0.04 20.60 4.08
C ASP A 117 -0.79 21.42 3.02
N LEU A 118 -1.72 20.82 2.27
CA LEU A 118 -2.55 21.54 1.31
C LEU A 118 -3.37 22.65 1.99
N CYS A 119 -3.90 22.38 3.19
CA CYS A 119 -4.61 23.39 3.97
C CYS A 119 -3.71 24.57 4.36
N ASN A 120 -2.45 24.30 4.71
CA ASN A 120 -1.48 25.34 5.03
C ASN A 120 -1.01 26.11 3.78
N GLN A 121 -0.91 25.45 2.63
CA GLN A 121 -0.50 26.08 1.38
C GLN A 121 -1.47 27.16 0.93
N SER A 122 -2.78 27.00 1.19
CA SER A 122 -3.77 28.02 0.83
C SER A 122 -3.46 29.39 1.44
N PHE A 123 -2.86 29.42 2.63
CA PHE A 123 -2.55 30.65 3.36
C PHE A 123 -1.16 31.22 3.08
N ASN A 124 -0.22 30.39 2.58
CA ASN A 124 1.20 30.76 2.57
C ASN A 124 1.81 30.87 1.16
N ASN A 125 1.26 30.15 0.17
CA ASN A 125 1.94 29.96 -1.12
C ASN A 125 1.40 30.83 -2.25
N TYR A 126 0.26 31.50 -2.05
CA TYR A 126 -0.40 32.28 -3.09
C TYR A 126 -0.19 33.76 -2.85
N THR A 127 0.27 34.46 -3.89
CA THR A 127 0.47 35.92 -3.92
C THR A 127 -0.33 36.54 -5.06
N SER A 128 -0.45 37.87 -5.08
CA SER A 128 -1.13 38.61 -6.17
C SER A 128 -0.53 38.31 -7.54
N ASP A 129 0.78 38.05 -7.58
CA ASP A 129 1.55 37.87 -8.81
C ASP A 129 1.61 36.40 -9.27
N PHE A 130 0.91 35.50 -8.56
CA PHE A 130 0.89 34.09 -8.89
C PHE A 130 0.12 33.83 -10.19
N ASP A 131 0.70 33.06 -11.10
CA ASP A 131 0.05 32.65 -12.35
C ASP A 131 -0.84 31.43 -12.13
N TYR A 132 -2.13 31.68 -11.88
CA TYR A 132 -3.14 30.63 -11.72
C TYR A 132 -3.45 29.85 -13.00
N SER A 133 -3.00 30.31 -14.17
CA SER A 133 -3.17 29.58 -15.43
C SER A 133 -2.13 28.47 -15.61
N ALA A 134 -0.97 28.61 -14.95
CA ALA A 134 0.09 27.61 -14.92
C ALA A 134 -0.20 26.46 -13.94
N GLU A 135 -1.20 26.60 -13.07
CA GLU A 135 -1.58 25.57 -12.11
C GLU A 135 -2.31 24.42 -12.83
N PRO A 136 -1.76 23.19 -12.85
CA PRO A 136 -2.37 22.08 -13.59
C PRO A 136 -3.72 21.68 -13.01
N GLN A 137 -3.90 21.86 -11.70
CA GLN A 137 -5.14 21.59 -10.99
C GLN A 137 -5.20 22.49 -9.75
N SER A 138 -6.34 23.16 -9.54
CA SER A 138 -6.53 24.08 -8.43
C SER A 138 -6.37 23.39 -7.07
N LEU A 139 -5.79 24.11 -6.11
CA LEU A 139 -5.61 23.65 -4.74
C LEU A 139 -6.91 23.12 -4.11
N SER A 140 -8.02 23.83 -4.29
CA SER A 140 -9.35 23.42 -3.83
C SER A 140 -9.73 22.03 -4.34
N ILE A 141 -9.46 21.72 -5.62
CA ILE A 141 -9.65 20.37 -6.16
C ILE A 141 -8.70 19.37 -5.53
N GLN A 142 -7.42 19.71 -5.36
CA GLN A 142 -6.44 18.82 -4.73
C GLN A 142 -6.83 18.46 -3.29
N VAL A 143 -7.34 19.43 -2.53
CA VAL A 143 -7.91 19.23 -1.18
C VAL A 143 -9.10 18.28 -1.25
N ARG A 144 -10.04 18.48 -2.17
CA ARG A 144 -11.20 17.59 -2.34
C ARG A 144 -10.79 16.16 -2.69
N ILE A 145 -9.92 15.97 -3.69
CA ILE A 145 -9.44 14.65 -4.10
C ILE A 145 -8.79 13.94 -2.91
N THR A 146 -7.89 14.63 -2.20
CA THR A 146 -7.21 14.08 -1.02
C THR A 146 -8.20 13.67 0.07
N LEU A 147 -9.23 14.50 0.31
CA LEU A 147 -10.26 14.22 1.30
C LEU A 147 -11.16 13.03 0.88
N VAL A 148 -11.54 12.95 -0.39
CA VAL A 148 -12.30 11.81 -0.94
C VAL A 148 -11.51 10.51 -0.80
N SER A 149 -10.24 10.52 -1.19
CA SER A 149 -9.34 9.36 -1.04
C SER A 149 -9.23 8.94 0.42
N LEU A 150 -9.02 9.88 1.35
CA LEU A 150 -8.95 9.60 2.79
C LEU A 150 -10.21 8.89 3.31
N VAL A 151 -11.39 9.45 3.03
CA VAL A 151 -12.66 8.88 3.51
C VAL A 151 -12.85 7.49 2.92
N ARG A 152 -12.66 7.31 1.61
CA ARG A 152 -12.80 6.00 0.95
C ARG A 152 -11.81 4.98 1.49
N MET A 153 -10.56 5.37 1.68
CA MET A 153 -9.52 4.49 2.21
C MET A 153 -9.83 4.05 3.63
N MET A 154 -10.26 4.96 4.50
CA MET A 154 -10.64 4.63 5.88
C MET A 154 -11.84 3.68 5.92
N ILE A 155 -12.85 3.89 5.07
CA ILE A 155 -14.00 2.99 4.96
C ILE A 155 -13.55 1.61 4.46
N HIS A 156 -12.76 1.56 3.40
CA HIS A 156 -12.29 0.30 2.82
C HIS A 156 -11.41 -0.48 3.80
N TYR A 157 -10.47 0.20 4.46
CA TYR A 157 -9.60 -0.42 5.46
C TYR A 157 -10.38 -0.88 6.69
N GLY A 158 -11.34 -0.09 7.18
CA GLY A 158 -12.20 -0.52 8.28
C GLY A 158 -13.08 -1.72 7.93
N LYS A 159 -13.57 -1.81 6.69
CA LYS A 159 -14.28 -3.00 6.14
C LYS A 159 -13.35 -4.22 6.07
N HIS A 160 -12.10 -4.03 5.64
CA HIS A 160 -11.08 -5.10 5.60
C HIS A 160 -10.78 -5.67 6.99
N LEU A 161 -10.62 -4.80 8.00
CA LEU A 161 -10.35 -5.20 9.38
C LEU A 161 -11.56 -5.85 10.09
N GLY A 162 -12.77 -5.65 9.57
CA GLY A 162 -14.01 -5.93 10.30
C GLY A 162 -14.16 -5.02 11.54
N GLY A 163 -13.72 -3.76 11.41
CA GLY A 163 -13.67 -2.80 12.53
C GLY A 163 -14.99 -2.06 12.80
N PHE A 164 -15.99 -2.19 11.93
CA PHE A 164 -17.29 -1.54 12.06
C PHE A 164 -18.36 -2.47 12.64
N LYS A 165 -19.34 -1.89 13.32
CA LYS A 165 -20.56 -2.59 13.74
C LYS A 165 -21.39 -2.93 12.50
N GLU A 166 -21.99 -4.11 12.46
CA GLU A 166 -22.83 -4.56 11.32
C GLU A 166 -23.97 -3.60 11.01
N GLU A 167 -24.59 -3.02 12.04
CA GLU A 167 -25.70 -2.06 11.91
C GLU A 167 -25.26 -0.64 11.55
N SER A 168 -23.96 -0.35 11.56
CA SER A 168 -23.41 1.01 11.41
C SER A 168 -22.22 1.05 10.46
N VAL A 169 -22.18 0.12 9.49
CA VAL A 169 -21.15 0.13 8.45
C VAL A 169 -21.27 1.42 7.65
N PRO A 170 -20.22 2.24 7.56
CA PRO A 170 -20.27 3.46 6.76
C PRO A 170 -20.60 3.16 5.29
N GLU A 171 -21.55 3.91 4.75
CA GLU A 171 -21.85 3.89 3.32
C GLU A 171 -20.69 4.51 2.53
N ASP A 172 -20.47 4.01 1.31
CA ASP A 172 -19.45 4.57 0.45
C ASP A 172 -19.82 5.99 0.01
N LEU A 173 -18.80 6.83 -0.16
CA LEU A 173 -18.98 8.20 -0.63
C LEU A 173 -19.65 8.21 -2.02
N PRO A 174 -20.66 9.06 -2.27
CA PRO A 174 -21.14 9.28 -3.63
C PRO A 174 -19.99 9.71 -4.55
N ARG A 175 -20.07 9.36 -5.83
CA ARG A 175 -19.13 9.91 -6.82
C ARG A 175 -19.47 11.38 -7.02
N ILE A 176 -18.43 12.23 -6.99
CA ILE A 176 -18.56 13.67 -7.14
C ILE A 176 -17.61 14.18 -8.23
N SER A 177 -18.00 15.25 -8.90
CA SER A 177 -17.17 15.89 -9.93
C SER A 177 -15.97 16.63 -9.34
N TYR A 178 -14.87 16.60 -10.08
CA TYR A 178 -13.66 17.38 -9.79
C TYR A 178 -13.53 18.62 -10.69
N LEU A 179 -14.64 19.06 -11.32
CA LEU A 179 -14.69 20.27 -12.13
C LEU A 179 -15.28 21.44 -11.33
N GLU A 180 -14.53 22.54 -11.21
CA GLU A 180 -14.98 23.74 -10.48
C GLU A 180 -15.84 24.69 -11.30
N LYS A 181 -15.81 24.56 -12.64
CA LYS A 181 -16.52 25.46 -13.56
C LYS A 181 -18.02 25.15 -13.69
N GLN A 182 -18.54 24.21 -12.90
CA GLN A 182 -19.95 23.82 -12.91
C GLN A 182 -20.56 23.89 -11.52
N MET A 183 -21.85 24.23 -11.44
CA MET A 183 -22.55 24.31 -10.16
C MET A 183 -22.94 22.94 -9.58
N SER A 184 -23.10 21.92 -10.43
CA SER A 184 -23.46 20.56 -10.02
C SER A 184 -22.24 19.81 -9.48
N THR A 185 -22.46 18.94 -8.51
CA THR A 185 -21.45 18.01 -7.99
C THR A 185 -21.53 16.64 -8.68
N GLU A 186 -22.49 16.43 -9.58
CA GLU A 186 -22.66 15.19 -10.32
C GLU A 186 -21.58 15.03 -11.40
N LEU A 187 -21.20 13.77 -11.68
CA LEU A 187 -20.25 13.47 -12.73
C LEU A 187 -20.82 13.86 -14.11
N GLN A 188 -20.00 14.53 -14.91
CA GLN A 188 -20.26 14.77 -16.33
C GLN A 188 -19.94 13.52 -17.14
N GLU A 189 -20.50 13.38 -18.35
CA GLU A 189 -20.26 12.22 -19.24
C GLU A 189 -18.76 11.97 -19.47
N GLU A 190 -17.98 13.05 -19.66
CA GLU A 190 -16.53 13.02 -19.83
C GLU A 190 -15.78 12.50 -18.59
N GLU A 191 -16.34 12.68 -17.39
CA GLU A 191 -15.77 12.19 -16.15
C GLU A 191 -16.13 10.72 -15.88
N VAL A 192 -17.23 10.22 -16.45
CA VAL A 192 -17.65 8.82 -16.29
C VAL A 192 -16.62 7.85 -16.86
N ASP A 193 -16.01 8.20 -18.01
CA ASP A 193 -15.02 7.35 -18.67
C ASP A 193 -13.71 7.22 -17.89
N ILE A 194 -13.32 8.26 -17.14
CA ILE A 194 -12.10 8.28 -16.32
C ILE A 194 -12.34 7.87 -14.86
N ASP A 195 -13.60 7.76 -14.44
CA ASP A 195 -13.98 7.39 -13.08
C ASP A 195 -13.39 6.05 -12.61
N PRO A 196 -13.33 4.98 -13.44
CA PRO A 196 -12.71 3.72 -13.03
C PRO A 196 -11.23 3.86 -12.66
N THR A 197 -10.50 4.71 -13.39
CA THR A 197 -9.10 5.02 -13.08
C THR A 197 -9.00 5.81 -11.79
N ARG A 198 -9.85 6.83 -11.60
CA ARG A 198 -9.91 7.62 -10.36
C ARG A 198 -10.19 6.73 -9.14
N MET A 199 -11.09 5.76 -9.26
CA MET A 199 -11.38 4.81 -8.18
C MET A 199 -10.17 3.98 -7.77
N ALA A 200 -9.31 3.61 -8.73
CA ALA A 200 -8.07 2.90 -8.45
C ALA A 200 -7.06 3.81 -7.76
N ASP A 201 -6.86 5.02 -8.28
CA ASP A 201 -5.93 6.01 -7.74
C ASP A 201 -6.31 6.43 -6.30
N GLU A 202 -7.61 6.59 -6.02
CA GLU A 202 -8.13 6.92 -4.68
C GLU A 202 -7.78 5.86 -3.62
N LEU A 203 -7.54 4.62 -4.03
CA LEU A 203 -7.19 3.50 -3.13
C LEU A 203 -5.72 3.06 -3.25
N GLU A 204 -4.93 3.67 -4.14
CA GLU A 204 -3.53 3.29 -4.40
C GLU A 204 -2.69 3.27 -3.11
N HIS A 205 -2.89 4.26 -2.24
CA HIS A 205 -2.17 4.38 -0.98
C HIS A 205 -2.53 3.32 0.06
N LEU A 206 -3.58 2.50 -0.15
CA LEU A 206 -3.82 1.29 0.66
C LEU A 206 -2.94 0.11 0.26
N GLY A 207 -2.11 0.27 -0.79
CA GLY A 207 -1.22 -0.77 -1.27
C GLY A 207 -1.99 -2.04 -1.64
N PRO A 208 -1.53 -3.24 -1.23
CA PRO A 208 -2.18 -4.50 -1.59
C PRO A 208 -3.64 -4.63 -1.14
N ILE A 209 -4.10 -3.83 -0.17
CA ILE A 209 -5.50 -3.82 0.27
C ILE A 209 -6.39 -3.02 -0.70
N GLY A 210 -5.86 -1.98 -1.34
CA GLY A 210 -6.60 -1.13 -2.28
C GLY A 210 -6.67 -1.70 -3.69
N PHE A 211 -5.65 -2.46 -4.11
CA PHE A 211 -5.61 -3.07 -5.43
C PHE A 211 -6.39 -4.39 -5.47
N LYS A 212 -7.46 -4.43 -6.28
CA LYS A 212 -8.08 -5.70 -6.71
C LYS A 212 -7.19 -6.34 -7.78
N ASN A 213 -6.13 -7.03 -7.36
CA ASN A 213 -5.33 -7.80 -8.29
C ASN A 213 -6.17 -8.98 -8.81
N SER A 214 -6.40 -9.08 -10.12
CA SER A 214 -7.32 -10.04 -10.74
C SER A 214 -6.94 -11.53 -10.59
N LYS A 215 -5.82 -11.82 -9.91
CA LYS A 215 -5.27 -13.18 -9.73
C LYS A 215 -5.44 -13.74 -8.32
N GLU A 216 -5.75 -12.93 -7.31
CA GLU A 216 -5.93 -13.39 -5.93
C GLU A 216 -7.31 -12.99 -5.41
N GLU A 217 -8.00 -13.93 -4.77
CA GLU A 217 -9.30 -13.67 -4.15
C GLU A 217 -9.11 -12.71 -2.96
N TYR A 218 -9.85 -11.60 -2.96
CA TYR A 218 -9.78 -10.62 -1.89
C TYR A 218 -10.48 -11.18 -0.65
N HIS A 219 -9.70 -11.42 0.41
CA HIS A 219 -10.22 -11.85 1.71
C HIS A 219 -10.13 -10.70 2.72
N LYS A 220 -11.17 -10.54 3.54
CA LYS A 220 -11.08 -9.65 4.71
C LYS A 220 -10.05 -10.23 5.68
N PHE A 221 -9.48 -9.38 6.54
CA PHE A 221 -8.46 -9.81 7.49
C PHE A 221 -8.90 -11.02 8.33
N PRO A 222 -10.11 -11.05 8.95
CA PRO A 222 -10.55 -12.23 9.70
C PRO A 222 -10.68 -13.50 8.85
N GLU A 223 -11.14 -13.36 7.60
CA GLU A 223 -11.32 -14.48 6.67
C GLU A 223 -9.95 -15.05 6.21
N ALA A 224 -8.99 -14.17 5.93
CA ALA A 224 -7.62 -14.55 5.58
C ALA A 224 -6.96 -15.36 6.72
N ILE A 225 -7.18 -14.95 7.97
CA ILE A 225 -6.66 -15.67 9.15
C ILE A 225 -7.30 -17.06 9.28
N MET A 226 -8.61 -17.18 9.06
CA MET A 226 -9.28 -18.48 9.02
C MET A 226 -8.75 -19.37 7.89
N GLN A 227 -8.45 -18.81 6.73
CA GLN A 227 -7.88 -19.55 5.60
C GLN A 227 -6.46 -20.05 5.91
N ILE A 228 -5.63 -19.23 6.58
CA ILE A 228 -4.30 -19.65 7.06
C ILE A 228 -4.44 -20.82 8.03
N ASP A 229 -5.36 -20.73 8.99
CA ASP A 229 -5.62 -21.78 9.98
C ASP A 229 -6.06 -23.11 9.31
N ASN A 230 -7.01 -23.04 8.37
CA ASN A 230 -7.48 -24.20 7.61
C ASN A 230 -6.36 -24.82 6.76
N THR A 231 -5.58 -24.00 6.06
CA THR A 231 -4.49 -24.49 5.22
C THR A 231 -3.40 -25.17 6.05
N CYS A 232 -3.10 -24.65 7.25
CA CYS A 232 -2.18 -25.32 8.18
C CYS A 232 -2.69 -26.70 8.59
N LYS A 233 -3.98 -26.84 8.91
CA LYS A 233 -4.60 -28.13 9.27
C LYS A 233 -4.57 -29.13 8.11
N GLU A 234 -4.82 -28.67 6.89
CA GLU A 234 -4.72 -29.51 5.70
C GLU A 234 -3.29 -29.98 5.43
N LEU A 235 -2.30 -29.09 5.56
CA LEU A 235 -0.89 -29.45 5.41
C LEU A 235 -0.48 -30.54 6.41
N VAL A 236 -0.92 -30.43 7.66
CA VAL A 236 -0.67 -31.43 8.69
C VAL A 236 -1.31 -32.76 8.35
N THR A 237 -2.57 -32.76 7.90
CA THR A 237 -3.28 -33.98 7.50
C THR A 237 -2.56 -34.71 6.37
N LYS A 238 -1.90 -33.97 5.46
CA LYS A 238 -1.09 -34.53 4.37
C LYS A 238 0.29 -35.03 4.84
N LEU A 239 0.90 -34.35 5.81
CA LEU A 239 2.25 -34.66 6.31
C LEU A 239 2.27 -35.83 7.31
N TYR A 240 1.27 -35.91 8.18
CA TYR A 240 1.19 -36.89 9.26
C TYR A 240 0.37 -38.11 8.82
N THR A 241 0.99 -38.96 7.99
CA THR A 241 0.42 -40.23 7.51
C THR A 241 1.25 -41.42 8.00
N GLY A 242 0.70 -42.64 7.88
CA GLY A 242 1.38 -43.86 8.33
C GLY A 242 1.66 -43.86 9.84
N ASP A 243 2.88 -44.23 10.23
CA ASP A 243 3.30 -44.33 11.64
C ASP A 243 3.28 -43.00 12.39
N ASN A 244 3.35 -41.88 11.68
CA ASN A 244 3.31 -40.53 12.27
C ASN A 244 1.89 -40.05 12.58
N ALA A 245 0.85 -40.75 12.11
CA ALA A 245 -0.54 -40.43 12.44
C ALA A 245 -0.84 -40.55 13.94
N LYS A 246 -0.02 -41.30 14.69
CA LYS A 246 -0.10 -41.43 16.16
C LYS A 246 0.07 -40.11 16.91
N HIS A 247 0.67 -39.10 16.28
CA HIS A 247 0.88 -37.77 16.87
C HIS A 247 -0.31 -36.83 16.68
N LEU A 248 -1.32 -37.23 15.90
CA LEU A 248 -2.54 -36.44 15.71
C LEU A 248 -3.48 -36.65 16.89
N VAL A 249 -3.88 -35.55 17.54
CA VAL A 249 -4.71 -35.56 18.74
C VAL A 249 -5.93 -34.66 18.60
N GLY A 250 -6.99 -35.01 19.33
CA GLY A 250 -8.25 -34.25 19.40
C GLY A 250 -9.09 -34.29 18.12
N ASP A 251 -10.23 -33.58 18.18
CA ASP A 251 -11.24 -33.58 17.11
C ASP A 251 -10.72 -32.95 15.80
N GLN A 252 -9.75 -32.04 15.91
CA GLN A 252 -9.16 -31.35 14.76
C GLN A 252 -8.03 -32.13 14.06
N LYS A 253 -7.65 -33.30 14.59
CA LYS A 253 -6.62 -34.18 14.01
C LYS A 253 -5.31 -33.45 13.68
N ILE A 254 -4.79 -32.68 14.63
CA ILE A 254 -3.49 -31.99 14.53
C ILE A 254 -2.61 -32.30 15.75
N PRO A 255 -1.28 -32.19 15.64
CA PRO A 255 -0.38 -32.34 16.78
C PRO A 255 -0.61 -31.28 17.87
N GLU A 256 -0.35 -31.66 19.12
CA GLU A 256 -0.54 -30.79 20.29
C GLU A 256 0.25 -29.48 20.21
N TYR A 257 1.51 -29.54 19.74
CA TYR A 257 2.33 -28.33 19.57
C TYR A 257 1.68 -27.31 18.64
N LEU A 258 1.00 -27.80 17.59
CA LEU A 258 0.39 -26.93 16.59
C LEU A 258 -0.93 -26.35 17.10
N THR A 259 -1.69 -27.10 17.88
CA THR A 259 -2.88 -26.60 18.58
C THR A 259 -2.51 -25.40 19.47
N ILE A 260 -1.45 -25.54 20.28
CA ILE A 260 -0.96 -24.46 21.14
C ILE A 260 -0.47 -23.27 20.30
N PHE A 261 0.27 -23.55 19.22
CA PHE A 261 0.75 -22.51 18.31
C PHE A 261 -0.39 -21.72 17.66
N LEU A 262 -1.39 -22.39 17.08
CA LEU A 262 -2.53 -21.74 16.42
C LEU A 262 -3.37 -20.95 17.44
N ALA A 263 -3.60 -21.48 18.65
CA ALA A 263 -4.29 -20.74 19.70
C ALA A 263 -3.56 -19.44 20.08
N ASN A 264 -2.23 -19.50 20.25
CA ASN A 264 -1.41 -18.32 20.52
C ASN A 264 -1.40 -17.34 19.33
N MET A 265 -1.37 -17.86 18.10
CA MET A 265 -1.46 -17.07 16.88
C MET A 265 -2.79 -16.31 16.81
N HIS A 266 -3.93 -16.97 17.03
CA HIS A 266 -5.25 -16.32 17.05
C HIS A 266 -5.33 -15.22 18.10
N LYS A 267 -4.76 -15.44 19.29
CA LYS A 267 -4.68 -14.41 20.33
C LYS A 267 -3.87 -13.20 19.87
N GLN A 268 -2.68 -13.42 19.31
CA GLN A 268 -1.81 -12.37 18.78
C GLN A 268 -2.49 -11.57 17.65
N VAL A 269 -3.20 -12.27 16.77
CA VAL A 269 -3.93 -11.69 15.65
C VAL A 269 -5.06 -10.79 16.14
N GLU A 270 -5.84 -11.25 17.13
CA GLU A 270 -6.95 -10.44 17.64
C GLU A 270 -6.44 -9.19 18.37
N GLU A 271 -5.34 -9.32 19.14
CA GLU A 271 -4.66 -8.17 19.74
C GLU A 271 -4.15 -7.17 18.68
N PHE A 272 -3.56 -7.67 17.60
CA PHE A 272 -3.11 -6.84 16.48
C PHE A 272 -4.27 -6.13 15.79
N LYS A 273 -5.34 -6.87 15.44
CA LYS A 273 -6.55 -6.32 14.82
C LYS A 273 -7.18 -5.23 15.68
N ILE A 274 -7.32 -5.45 16.99
CA ILE A 274 -7.84 -4.45 17.93
C ILE A 274 -6.97 -3.18 17.90
N ASN A 275 -5.65 -3.33 17.86
CA ASN A 275 -4.74 -2.18 17.76
C ASN A 275 -4.87 -1.44 16.43
N CYS A 276 -5.00 -2.14 15.29
CA CYS A 276 -5.25 -1.52 13.98
C CYS A 276 -6.59 -0.77 13.96
N VAL A 277 -7.66 -1.36 14.50
CA VAL A 277 -8.96 -0.67 14.60
C VAL A 277 -8.87 0.55 15.50
N ARG A 278 -8.11 0.49 16.60
CA ARG A 278 -7.86 1.63 17.47
C ARG A 278 -7.12 2.76 16.74
N GLN A 279 -6.06 2.42 16.00
CA GLN A 279 -5.30 3.40 15.20
C GLN A 279 -6.18 4.06 14.14
N LEU A 280 -6.95 3.26 13.39
CA LEU A 280 -7.87 3.76 12.39
C LEU A 280 -8.91 4.72 13.02
N ARG A 281 -9.49 4.34 14.16
CA ARG A 281 -10.42 5.20 14.92
C ARG A 281 -9.77 6.53 15.30
N MET A 282 -8.52 6.52 15.79
CA MET A 282 -7.78 7.75 16.11
C MET A 282 -7.53 8.61 14.87
N SER A 283 -7.15 8.01 13.74
CA SER A 283 -6.97 8.74 12.48
C SER A 283 -8.29 9.33 11.97
N THR A 284 -9.42 8.65 12.17
CA THR A 284 -10.75 9.17 11.88
C THR A 284 -11.12 10.36 12.76
N GLU A 285 -10.85 10.29 14.07
CA GLU A 285 -11.08 11.44 14.98
C GLU A 285 -10.21 12.64 14.57
N LYS A 286 -8.94 12.39 14.25
CA LYS A 286 -8.03 13.42 13.72
C LYS A 286 -8.51 14.01 12.40
N LEU A 287 -9.09 13.20 11.51
CA LEU A 287 -9.67 13.69 10.26
C LEU A 287 -10.78 14.70 10.54
N VAL A 288 -11.67 14.41 11.48
CA VAL A 288 -12.75 15.33 11.88
C VAL A 288 -12.17 16.66 12.40
N GLU A 289 -11.07 16.62 13.16
CA GLU A 289 -10.38 17.84 13.61
C GLU A 289 -9.84 18.66 12.44
N VAL A 290 -9.13 18.02 11.50
CA VAL A 290 -8.59 18.69 10.30
C VAL A 290 -9.72 19.23 9.41
N CYS A 291 -10.86 18.54 9.35
CA CYS A 291 -12.03 18.98 8.57
C CYS A 291 -12.61 20.32 9.04
N TYR A 292 -12.30 20.82 10.24
CA TYR A 292 -12.69 22.18 10.64
C TYR A 292 -11.90 23.26 9.89
N GLU A 293 -10.69 22.96 9.43
CA GLU A 293 -9.82 23.91 8.72
C GLU A 293 -10.05 23.88 7.20
N VAL A 294 -10.46 22.72 6.66
CA VAL A 294 -10.66 22.49 5.22
C VAL A 294 -11.56 23.55 4.55
N PRO A 295 -12.76 23.90 5.10
CA PRO A 295 -13.62 24.91 4.47
C PRO A 295 -12.98 26.30 4.46
N ASN A 296 -12.28 26.67 5.54
CA ASN A 296 -11.61 27.98 5.64
C ASN A 296 -10.46 28.08 4.64
N SER A 297 -9.65 27.03 4.54
CA SER A 297 -8.56 26.93 3.56
C SER A 297 -9.09 27.02 2.12
N THR A 298 -10.11 26.23 1.81
CA THR A 298 -10.72 26.20 0.47
C THR A 298 -11.30 27.55 0.09
N PHE A 299 -12.05 28.18 1.00
CA PHE A 299 -12.63 29.50 0.78
C PHE A 299 -11.55 30.57 0.59
N HIS A 300 -10.53 30.56 1.46
CA HIS A 300 -9.44 31.53 1.39
C HIS A 300 -8.69 31.45 0.06
N TYR A 301 -8.34 30.23 -0.39
CA TYR A 301 -7.72 30.04 -1.70
C TYR A 301 -8.59 30.57 -2.84
N LEU A 302 -9.89 30.21 -2.87
CA LEU A 302 -10.79 30.67 -3.94
C LEU A 302 -10.93 32.20 -3.94
N GLN A 303 -11.18 32.79 -2.77
CA GLN A 303 -11.30 34.23 -2.62
C GLN A 303 -10.03 34.92 -3.13
N PHE A 304 -8.86 34.45 -2.70
CA PHE A 304 -7.59 35.05 -3.04
C PHE A 304 -7.26 34.89 -4.53
N LYS A 305 -7.51 33.70 -5.12
CA LYS A 305 -7.36 33.41 -6.54
C LYS A 305 -8.17 34.37 -7.41
N PHE A 306 -9.48 34.43 -7.18
CA PHE A 306 -10.35 35.25 -8.04
C PHE A 306 -10.14 36.74 -7.81
N THR A 307 -9.83 37.18 -6.59
CA THR A 307 -9.43 38.56 -6.32
C THR A 307 -8.15 38.93 -7.10
N SER A 308 -7.14 38.05 -7.09
CA SER A 308 -5.88 38.30 -7.81
C SER A 308 -6.10 38.36 -9.32
N ILE A 309 -6.89 37.46 -9.89
CA ILE A 309 -7.23 37.46 -11.33
C ILE A 309 -7.93 38.77 -11.71
N ILE A 310 -8.96 39.17 -10.95
CA ILE A 310 -9.69 40.42 -11.17
C ILE A 310 -8.74 41.62 -11.15
N LEU A 311 -7.93 41.74 -10.09
CA LEU A 311 -7.01 42.87 -9.95
C LEU A 311 -6.00 42.93 -11.10
N ASN A 312 -5.40 41.80 -11.47
CA ASN A 312 -4.41 41.74 -12.55
C ASN A 312 -5.02 42.10 -13.92
N GLU A 313 -6.21 41.61 -14.22
CA GLU A 313 -6.91 41.93 -15.47
C GLU A 313 -7.38 43.40 -15.50
N MET A 314 -7.88 43.92 -14.38
CA MET A 314 -8.25 45.33 -14.26
C MET A 314 -7.02 46.25 -14.39
N ASP A 315 -5.91 45.92 -13.75
CA ASP A 315 -4.67 46.69 -13.83
C ASP A 315 -4.12 46.73 -15.26
N ALA A 316 -4.24 45.62 -16.02
CA ALA A 316 -3.87 45.59 -17.43
C ALA A 316 -4.73 46.56 -18.26
N VAL A 317 -6.04 46.61 -18.02
CA VAL A 317 -6.96 47.54 -18.70
C VAL A 317 -6.70 48.99 -18.30
N VAL A 318 -6.47 49.26 -17.00
CA VAL A 318 -6.14 50.59 -16.49
C VAL A 318 -4.80 51.09 -17.05
N SER A 319 -3.82 50.20 -17.17
CA SER A 319 -2.52 50.51 -17.78
C SER A 319 -2.66 50.88 -19.27
N ASP A 320 -3.42 50.09 -20.05
CA ASP A 320 -3.73 50.40 -21.46
C ASP A 320 -4.46 51.74 -21.60
N PHE A 321 -5.47 51.99 -20.75
CA PHE A 321 -6.19 53.27 -20.72
C PHE A 321 -5.25 54.43 -20.38
N GLY A 322 -4.37 54.27 -19.38
CA GLY A 322 -3.40 55.28 -18.99
C GLY A 322 -2.45 55.68 -20.12
N GLN A 323 -2.00 54.69 -20.92
CA GLN A 323 -1.18 54.95 -22.12
C GLN A 323 -1.96 55.74 -23.17
N LYS A 324 -3.19 55.34 -23.48
CA LYS A 324 -4.05 56.00 -24.46
C LYS A 324 -4.46 57.41 -24.02
N GLN A 325 -4.74 57.61 -22.73
CA GLN A 325 -5.00 58.92 -22.15
C GLN A 325 -3.79 59.84 -22.25
N GLY A 326 -2.58 59.33 -22.02
CA GLY A 326 -1.34 60.09 -22.22
C GLY A 326 -1.15 60.54 -23.67
N ALA A 327 -1.46 59.67 -24.63
CA ALA A 327 -1.43 59.99 -26.05
C ALA A 327 -2.48 61.04 -26.42
N ASP A 328 -3.72 60.89 -25.94
CA ASP A 328 -4.81 61.86 -26.17
C ASP A 328 -4.46 63.24 -25.60
N LYS A 329 -3.89 63.30 -24.39
CA LYS A 329 -3.45 64.56 -23.79
C LYS A 329 -2.39 65.26 -24.65
N THR A 330 -1.44 64.49 -25.18
CA THR A 330 -0.41 65.02 -26.09
C THR A 330 -1.04 65.56 -27.37
N LEU A 331 -2.01 64.84 -27.94
CA LEU A 331 -2.73 65.26 -29.15
C LEU A 331 -3.55 66.53 -28.90
N LYS A 332 -4.22 66.63 -27.74
CA LYS A 332 -4.93 67.84 -27.31
C LYS A 332 -3.99 69.04 -27.21
N ASP A 333 -2.82 68.87 -26.62
CA ASP A 333 -1.83 69.96 -26.51
C ASP A 333 -1.35 70.42 -27.90
N ILE A 334 -1.19 69.49 -28.85
CA ILE A 334 -0.89 69.81 -30.26
C ILE A 334 -2.04 70.60 -30.90
N HIS A 335 -3.29 70.16 -30.72
CA HIS A 335 -4.46 70.87 -31.25
C HIS A 335 -4.56 72.29 -30.68
N LEU A 336 -4.38 72.45 -29.37
CA LEU A 336 -4.37 73.76 -28.71
C LEU A 336 -3.28 74.70 -29.26
N GLN A 337 -2.09 74.18 -29.61
CA GLN A 337 -1.05 74.99 -30.26
C GLN A 337 -1.40 75.41 -31.69
N LYS A 338 -2.24 74.64 -32.40
CA LYS A 338 -2.73 75.01 -33.73
C LYS A 338 -3.76 76.15 -33.66
N PHE A 339 -4.49 76.31 -32.55
CA PHE A 339 -5.41 77.43 -32.32
C PHE A 339 -4.66 78.74 -32.05
N ARG A 340 -4.23 79.42 -33.13
CA ARG A 340 -3.49 80.70 -33.09
C ARG A 340 -4.44 81.90 -33.10
N PRO A 341 -4.05 83.06 -32.51
CA PRO A 341 -4.89 84.27 -32.48
C PRO A 341 -5.36 84.79 -33.86
N ASN A 342 -4.62 84.50 -34.94
CA ASN A 342 -4.97 84.96 -36.29
C ASN A 342 -6.17 84.18 -36.91
N LEU A 343 -6.63 83.11 -36.26
CA LEU A 343 -7.79 82.32 -36.71
C LEU A 343 -9.14 83.00 -36.47
N GLU A 344 -9.16 84.11 -35.73
CA GLU A 344 -10.35 84.97 -35.57
C GLU A 344 -10.65 85.80 -36.84
N ASN A 345 -9.70 85.88 -37.78
CA ASN A 345 -9.89 86.59 -39.04
C ASN A 345 -10.91 85.85 -39.94
N PRO A 346 -11.94 86.54 -40.49
CA PRO A 346 -12.90 85.94 -41.42
C PRO A 346 -12.29 85.24 -42.64
N ALA A 347 -11.08 85.61 -43.05
CA ALA A 347 -10.34 84.97 -44.14
C ALA A 347 -9.88 83.52 -43.81
N ASN A 348 -9.77 83.17 -42.53
CA ASN A 348 -9.29 81.86 -42.05
C ASN A 348 -10.43 80.95 -41.58
N LYS A 349 -11.67 81.24 -41.97
CA LYS A 349 -12.88 80.54 -41.50
C LYS A 349 -12.85 79.03 -41.78
N GLU A 350 -12.29 78.62 -42.92
CA GLU A 350 -12.19 77.19 -43.27
C GLU A 350 -11.18 76.46 -42.39
N ASP A 351 -10.02 77.07 -42.12
CA ASP A 351 -9.00 76.52 -41.22
C ASP A 351 -9.51 76.38 -39.78
N THR A 352 -10.23 77.40 -39.28
CA THR A 352 -10.87 77.35 -37.95
C THR A 352 -11.93 76.26 -37.87
N LYS A 353 -12.69 76.04 -38.95
CA LYS A 353 -13.68 74.96 -39.01
C LYS A 353 -13.01 73.59 -38.99
N ALA A 354 -11.96 73.39 -39.79
CA ALA A 354 -11.22 72.13 -39.85
C ALA A 354 -10.61 71.77 -38.49
N LEU A 355 -10.03 72.74 -37.77
CA LEU A 355 -9.47 72.51 -36.43
C LEU A 355 -10.54 72.18 -35.39
N ASN A 356 -11.72 72.80 -35.48
CA ASN A 356 -12.85 72.44 -34.62
C ASN A 356 -13.37 71.03 -34.92
N ASP A 357 -13.45 70.65 -36.20
CA ASP A 357 -13.88 69.31 -36.60
C ASP A 357 -12.85 68.24 -36.13
N GLU A 358 -11.54 68.51 -36.23
CA GLU A 358 -10.46 67.67 -35.68
C GLU A 358 -10.57 67.50 -34.15
N GLU A 359 -10.84 68.59 -33.43
CA GLU A 359 -10.94 68.55 -31.96
C GLU A 359 -12.23 67.89 -31.48
N LEU A 360 -13.34 68.07 -32.20
CA LEU A 360 -14.59 67.37 -31.94
C LEU A 360 -14.43 65.86 -32.17
N ALA A 361 -13.75 65.46 -33.24
CA ALA A 361 -13.46 64.05 -33.51
C ALA A 361 -12.60 63.43 -32.40
N ARG A 362 -11.49 64.08 -32.02
CA ARG A 362 -10.65 63.64 -30.89
C ARG A 362 -11.45 63.49 -29.60
N SER A 363 -12.27 64.49 -29.26
CA SER A 363 -13.08 64.45 -28.03
C SER A 363 -14.11 63.32 -28.05
N ALA A 364 -14.69 63.03 -29.22
CA ALA A 364 -15.64 61.93 -29.38
C ALA A 364 -14.95 60.56 -29.26
N GLU A 365 -13.80 60.38 -29.92
CA GLU A 365 -12.97 59.16 -29.81
C GLU A 365 -12.52 58.91 -28.38
N PHE A 366 -12.10 59.96 -27.66
CA PHE A 366 -11.70 59.82 -26.26
C PHE A 366 -12.88 59.49 -25.34
N GLN A 367 -14.07 60.04 -25.61
CA GLN A 367 -15.28 59.67 -24.87
C GLN A 367 -15.64 58.20 -25.09
N GLU A 368 -15.59 57.72 -26.34
CA GLU A 368 -15.82 56.31 -26.66
C GLU A 368 -14.79 55.40 -25.96
N LEU A 369 -13.52 55.81 -25.91
CA LEU A 369 -12.48 55.09 -25.17
C LEU A 369 -12.80 54.98 -23.66
N VAL A 370 -13.30 56.06 -23.04
CA VAL A 370 -13.69 56.06 -21.63
C VAL A 370 -14.85 55.09 -21.41
N ASP A 371 -15.88 55.15 -22.25
CA ASP A 371 -17.07 54.29 -22.15
C ASP A 371 -16.69 52.81 -22.36
N GLU A 372 -15.84 52.52 -23.35
CA GLU A 372 -15.34 51.17 -23.62
C GLU A 372 -14.51 50.63 -22.45
N THR A 373 -13.64 51.46 -21.86
CA THR A 373 -12.81 51.08 -20.71
C THR A 373 -13.68 50.76 -19.50
N GLN A 374 -14.68 51.59 -19.20
CA GLN A 374 -15.62 51.35 -18.11
C GLN A 374 -16.38 50.04 -18.31
N LEU A 375 -16.88 49.78 -19.52
CA LEU A 375 -17.58 48.54 -19.84
C LEU A 375 -16.67 47.32 -19.68
N ARG A 376 -15.42 47.39 -20.14
CA ARG A 376 -14.44 46.31 -19.99
C ARG A 376 -14.15 46.00 -18.52
N LEU A 377 -13.94 47.02 -17.68
CA LEU A 377 -13.72 46.84 -16.24
C LEU A 377 -14.92 46.17 -15.55
N LEU A 378 -16.14 46.60 -15.89
CA LEU A 378 -17.37 45.99 -15.36
C LEU A 378 -17.52 44.53 -15.80
N ASN A 379 -17.24 44.22 -17.07
CA ASN A 379 -17.32 42.86 -17.59
C ASN A 379 -16.30 41.94 -16.90
N ILE A 380 -15.06 42.40 -16.69
CA ILE A 380 -14.02 41.64 -15.95
C ILE A 380 -14.49 41.28 -14.55
N GLU A 381 -15.01 42.25 -13.80
CA GLU A 381 -15.53 42.03 -12.45
C GLU A 381 -16.71 41.05 -12.46
N GLU A 382 -17.67 41.24 -13.38
CA GLU A 382 -18.88 40.42 -13.46
C GLU A 382 -18.57 38.96 -13.86
N GLU A 383 -17.74 38.74 -14.88
CA GLU A 383 -17.38 37.41 -15.37
C GLU A 383 -16.60 36.63 -14.31
N ASN A 384 -15.56 37.23 -13.72
CA ASN A 384 -14.75 36.57 -12.71
C ASN A 384 -15.52 36.36 -11.39
N SER A 385 -16.40 37.29 -11.01
CA SER A 385 -17.28 37.11 -9.85
C SER A 385 -18.26 35.95 -10.05
N LYS A 386 -18.80 35.78 -11.25
CA LYS A 386 -19.65 34.62 -11.58
C LYS A 386 -18.86 33.32 -11.49
N LEU A 387 -17.63 33.28 -12.01
CA LEU A 387 -16.76 32.10 -11.91
C LEU A 387 -16.43 31.76 -10.45
N PHE A 388 -16.12 32.77 -9.62
CA PHE A 388 -15.93 32.60 -8.19
C PHE A 388 -17.18 32.00 -7.52
N TYR A 389 -18.36 32.55 -7.81
CA TYR A 389 -19.62 32.06 -7.23
C TYR A 389 -19.89 30.59 -7.59
N VAL A 390 -19.67 30.21 -8.85
CA VAL A 390 -19.82 28.82 -9.32
C VAL A 390 -18.82 27.90 -8.62
N ALA A 391 -17.54 28.27 -8.59
CA ALA A 391 -16.50 27.49 -7.94
C ALA A 391 -16.74 27.34 -6.43
N TYR A 392 -17.13 28.42 -5.76
CA TYR A 392 -17.45 28.42 -4.34
C TYR A 392 -18.62 27.48 -4.03
N LEU A 393 -19.74 27.60 -4.73
CA LEU A 393 -20.89 26.73 -4.49
C LEU A 393 -20.60 25.26 -4.79
N ASN A 394 -19.84 24.98 -5.86
CA ASN A 394 -19.41 23.63 -6.18
C ASN A 394 -18.56 23.02 -5.06
N ASN A 395 -17.60 23.78 -4.54
CA ASN A 395 -16.75 23.35 -3.44
C ASN A 395 -17.55 23.13 -2.16
N VAL A 396 -18.44 24.06 -1.80
CA VAL A 396 -19.28 23.94 -0.60
C VAL A 396 -20.16 22.69 -0.67
N ARG A 397 -20.85 22.47 -1.80
CA ARG A 397 -21.70 21.29 -1.99
C ARG A 397 -20.91 19.99 -1.93
N SER A 398 -19.75 19.96 -2.59
CA SER A 398 -18.84 18.81 -2.56
C SER A 398 -18.35 18.51 -1.14
N LEU A 399 -17.94 19.53 -0.39
CA LEU A 399 -17.48 19.37 1.00
C LEU A 399 -18.61 18.88 1.91
N ILE A 400 -19.83 19.40 1.77
CA ILE A 400 -21.00 18.90 2.52
C ILE A 400 -21.23 17.41 2.23
N ALA A 401 -21.23 17.01 0.95
CA ALA A 401 -21.41 15.61 0.57
C ALA A 401 -20.33 14.69 1.15
N ILE A 402 -19.10 15.20 1.31
CA ILE A 402 -18.00 14.46 1.95
C ILE A 402 -18.17 14.42 3.47
N PHE A 403 -18.53 15.55 4.08
CA PHE A 403 -18.71 15.65 5.53
C PHE A 403 -19.86 14.79 6.05
N ASP A 404 -20.93 14.65 5.28
CA ASP A 404 -22.05 13.74 5.59
C ASP A 404 -21.62 12.26 5.63
N ARG A 405 -20.46 11.92 5.06
CA ARG A 405 -19.90 10.56 5.02
C ARG A 405 -18.66 10.38 5.88
N LEU A 406 -18.34 11.35 6.74
CA LEU A 406 -17.27 11.18 7.72
C LEU A 406 -17.63 10.05 8.69
N ILE A 407 -16.64 9.19 8.94
CA ILE A 407 -16.81 8.06 9.84
C ILE A 407 -16.88 8.58 11.26
N GLN A 408 -17.94 8.21 11.99
CA GLN A 408 -18.07 8.58 13.40
C GLN A 408 -17.43 7.50 14.28
N LYS A 409 -16.86 7.91 15.43
CA LYS A 409 -16.36 6.98 16.45
C LYS A 409 -17.36 5.88 16.80
N ALA A 410 -18.64 6.22 16.84
CA ALA A 410 -19.73 5.31 17.19
C ALA A 410 -19.93 4.15 16.19
N ALA A 411 -19.48 4.29 14.95
CA ALA A 411 -19.58 3.28 13.90
C ALA A 411 -18.65 2.08 14.13
N PHE A 412 -17.56 2.27 14.89
CA PHE A 412 -16.61 1.22 15.20
C PHE A 412 -17.15 0.23 16.24
N ILE A 413 -16.68 -1.02 16.18
CA ILE A 413 -16.91 -2.03 17.23
C ILE A 413 -16.41 -1.53 18.59
N MET A 414 -16.99 -2.04 19.68
CA MET A 414 -16.50 -1.72 21.02
C MET A 414 -15.08 -2.30 21.20
N LEU A 415 -14.15 -1.47 21.65
CA LEU A 415 -12.78 -1.87 21.93
C LEU A 415 -12.58 -2.09 23.44
N PRO A 416 -11.62 -2.94 23.86
CA PRO A 416 -11.28 -3.07 25.26
C PRO A 416 -10.88 -1.72 25.87
N GLY A 417 -11.57 -1.32 26.94
CA GLY A 417 -11.40 -0.02 27.61
C GLY A 417 -12.42 1.05 27.21
N ASP A 418 -13.28 0.80 26.22
CA ASP A 418 -14.40 1.70 25.91
C ASP A 418 -15.44 1.63 27.05
N GLU A 419 -15.85 2.79 27.57
CA GLU A 419 -16.96 2.87 28.51
C GLU A 419 -18.28 2.57 27.79
N ILE A 420 -19.10 1.68 28.35
CA ILE A 420 -20.47 1.49 27.90
C ILE A 420 -21.26 2.71 28.35
N VAL A 421 -21.33 3.72 27.50
CA VAL A 421 -22.26 4.84 27.71
C VAL A 421 -23.66 4.30 27.43
N GLU A 422 -24.32 3.79 28.47
CA GLU A 422 -25.76 3.53 28.41
C GLU A 422 -26.44 4.85 28.02
N LYS A 423 -26.96 4.93 26.79
CA LYS A 423 -27.88 6.00 26.42
C LYS A 423 -29.05 5.90 27.38
N LYS A 424 -29.12 6.79 28.37
CA LYS A 424 -30.28 6.94 29.26
C LYS A 424 -31.51 6.90 28.38
N HIS A 425 -32.31 5.84 28.49
CA HIS A 425 -33.55 5.75 27.77
C HIS A 425 -34.39 6.95 28.19
N GLY A 426 -34.66 7.86 27.25
CA GLY A 426 -35.60 8.94 27.46
C GLY A 426 -36.94 8.30 27.80
N ASN A 427 -37.36 8.41 29.06
CA ASN A 427 -38.66 7.91 29.48
C ASN A 427 -39.72 8.71 28.71
N ILE A 428 -40.55 8.04 27.90
CA ILE A 428 -41.65 8.64 27.13
C ILE A 428 -42.54 9.56 27.98
N LYS A 429 -42.59 9.33 29.30
CA LYS A 429 -43.30 10.20 30.25
C LYS A 429 -42.76 11.64 30.32
N ILE A 430 -41.50 11.89 29.96
CA ILE A 430 -40.91 13.25 29.96
C ILE A 430 -41.29 14.00 28.67
N LEU A 431 -41.47 13.29 27.55
CA LEU A 431 -41.86 13.87 26.26
C LEU A 431 -43.35 14.22 26.16
N THR A 432 -44.20 13.63 27.00
CA THR A 432 -45.66 13.85 27.01
C THR A 432 -46.13 14.79 28.12
N ALA A 433 -45.20 15.35 28.91
CA ALA A 433 -45.49 16.24 30.03
C ALA A 433 -45.20 17.73 29.75
N GLN A 434 -45.06 18.13 28.49
CA GLN A 434 -45.01 19.54 28.06
C GLN A 434 -46.29 19.95 27.34
#